data_AF-U7KIJ1-F1
#
_entry.id   AF-U7KIJ1-F1
#
_cell.length_a   1.000
_cell.length_b   1.000
_cell.length_c   1.000
_cell.angle_alpha   90.00
_cell.angle_beta   90.00
_cell.angle_gamma   90.00
#
_symmetry.space_group_name_H-M   'P 1'
#
loop_
_entity.id
_entity.type
_entity.pdbx_description
1 polymer ?
#
loop_
_entity_poly.entity_id
_entity_poly.type
_entity_poly.pdbx_seq_one_letter_code
_entity_poly.pdbx_strand_id
1 'polypeptide(L)'
;MEDELKKSLEFNDSLQDQGAERKRLVQNILLVIALAAFYVGMTVFAEIMHPVAFLIFYFVLIGLMVWALLHYQGKVRTSYRQDPYTQPKADKKYYAGMAVILIPIFVTNMLREHMWALVIFIAVWAVAMVWVLQSRALDVAARQGEGRSAQ
;
A
#
# COMPACT_ATOMS: atom_id res chain seq x y z
N MET A 1 40.41 -13.11 5.28
CA MET A 1 40.12 -11.88 6.05
C MET A 1 39.23 -10.93 5.27
N GLU A 2 39.57 -10.54 4.03
CA GLU A 2 38.67 -9.74 3.16
C GLU A 2 37.37 -10.47 2.81
N ASP A 3 37.41 -11.78 2.51
CA ASP A 3 36.21 -12.56 2.19
C ASP A 3 35.24 -12.71 3.39
N GLU A 4 35.77 -12.78 4.62
CA GLU A 4 34.95 -12.83 5.85
C GLU A 4 34.35 -11.46 6.19
N LEU A 5 35.09 -10.38 5.94
CA LEU A 5 34.59 -9.01 6.11
C LEU A 5 33.46 -8.73 5.11
N LYS A 6 33.64 -9.12 3.84
CA LYS A 6 32.61 -8.99 2.81
C LYS A 6 31.36 -9.79 3.14
N LYS A 7 31.53 -11.04 3.57
CA LYS A 7 30.41 -11.92 3.97
C LYS A 7 29.66 -11.41 5.19
N SER A 8 30.35 -10.80 6.16
CA SER A 8 29.70 -10.23 7.35
C SER A 8 28.96 -8.92 7.04
N LEU A 9 29.48 -8.09 6.12
CA LEU A 9 28.77 -6.92 5.59
C LEU A 9 27.51 -7.33 4.81
N GLU A 10 27.63 -8.27 3.87
CA GLU A 10 26.48 -8.79 3.11
C GLU A 10 25.41 -9.42 4.03
N PHE A 11 25.83 -10.11 5.08
CA PHE A 11 24.91 -10.66 6.08
C PHE A 11 24.19 -9.54 6.87
N ASN A 12 24.93 -8.52 7.30
CA ASN A 12 24.34 -7.38 8.02
C ASN A 12 23.36 -6.58 7.15
N ASP A 13 23.70 -6.36 5.88
CA ASP A 13 22.82 -5.72 4.91
C ASP A 13 21.55 -6.55 4.70
N SER A 14 21.69 -7.89 4.60
CA SER A 14 20.54 -8.79 4.45
C SER A 14 19.59 -8.75 5.66
N LEU A 15 20.13 -8.62 6.88
CA LEU A 15 19.33 -8.49 8.10
C LEU A 15 18.62 -7.13 8.18
N GLN A 16 19.30 -6.06 7.76
CA GLN A 16 18.73 -4.72 7.74
C GLN A 16 17.60 -4.61 6.71
N ASP A 17 17.78 -5.20 5.53
CA ASP A 17 16.76 -5.26 4.47
C ASP A 17 15.55 -6.10 4.90
N GLN A 18 15.77 -7.30 5.47
CA GLN A 18 14.67 -8.11 6.01
C GLN A 18 13.90 -7.38 7.13
N GLY A 19 14.61 -6.66 8.00
CA GLY A 19 13.99 -5.83 9.04
C GLY A 19 13.12 -4.71 8.45
N ALA A 20 13.61 -4.04 7.42
CA ALA A 20 12.88 -3.00 6.70
C ALA A 20 11.65 -3.55 5.96
N GLU A 21 11.77 -4.68 5.27
CA GLU A 21 10.66 -5.36 4.59
C GLU A 21 9.57 -5.80 5.56
N ARG A 22 9.95 -6.41 6.69
CA ARG A 22 9.01 -6.85 7.72
C ARG A 22 8.27 -5.67 8.34
N LYS A 23 8.98 -4.58 8.65
CA LYS A 23 8.36 -3.34 9.17
C LYS A 23 7.35 -2.76 8.17
N ARG A 24 7.72 -2.70 6.90
CA ARG A 24 6.85 -2.24 5.81
C ARG A 24 5.61 -3.12 5.65
N LEU A 25 5.77 -4.43 5.69
CA LEU A 25 4.65 -5.38 5.63
C LEU A 25 3.65 -5.14 6.77
N VAL A 26 4.13 -5.00 8.01
CA VAL A 26 3.28 -4.70 9.17
C VAL A 26 2.53 -3.38 8.99
N GLN A 27 3.22 -2.33 8.55
CA GLN A 27 2.59 -1.03 8.28
C GLN A 27 1.51 -1.12 7.19
N ASN A 28 1.78 -1.82 6.10
CA ASN A 28 0.81 -2.02 5.01
C ASN A 28 -0.42 -2.79 5.49
N ILE A 29 -0.24 -3.85 6.28
CA ILE A 29 -1.35 -4.61 6.87
C ILE A 29 -2.19 -3.73 7.78
N LEU A 30 -1.58 -2.93 8.67
CA LEU A 30 -2.30 -2.03 9.56
C LEU A 30 -3.11 -0.98 8.78
N LEU A 31 -2.53 -0.39 7.73
CA LEU A 31 -3.22 0.55 6.84
C LEU A 31 -4.44 -0.10 6.17
N VAL A 32 -4.27 -1.30 5.64
CA VAL A 32 -5.35 -2.02 4.96
C VAL A 32 -6.45 -2.43 5.93
N ILE A 33 -6.11 -2.88 7.14
CA ILE A 33 -7.10 -3.21 8.19
C ILE A 33 -7.88 -1.95 8.56
N ALA A 34 -7.21 -0.82 8.77
CA ALA A 34 -7.88 0.45 9.07
C ALA A 34 -8.84 0.87 7.94
N LEU A 35 -8.42 0.71 6.69
CA LEU A 35 -9.22 1.05 5.51
C LEU A 35 -10.41 0.09 5.32
N ALA A 36 -10.22 -1.22 5.54
CA ALA A 36 -11.29 -2.21 5.50
C ALA A 36 -12.31 -1.97 6.61
N ALA A 37 -11.84 -1.71 7.84
CA ALA A 37 -12.69 -1.35 8.97
C ALA A 37 -13.48 -0.06 8.69
N PHE A 38 -12.88 0.91 8.00
CA PHE A 38 -13.58 2.11 7.53
C PHE A 38 -14.74 1.75 6.59
N TYR A 39 -14.47 0.95 5.56
CA TYR A 39 -15.50 0.55 4.59
C TYR A 39 -16.67 -0.20 5.26
N VAL A 40 -16.37 -1.14 6.16
CA VAL A 40 -17.41 -1.86 6.92
C VAL A 40 -18.14 -0.91 7.87
N GLY A 41 -17.41 -0.08 8.62
CA GLY A 41 -17.96 0.94 9.51
C GLY A 41 -18.95 1.85 8.81
N MET A 42 -18.57 2.30 7.61
CA MET A 42 -19.36 3.19 6.77
C MET A 42 -20.60 2.58 6.16
N THR A 43 -20.60 1.28 5.94
CA THR A 43 -21.70 0.61 5.25
C THR A 43 -22.67 -0.02 6.23
N VAL A 44 -22.16 -0.58 7.32
CA VAL A 44 -22.97 -1.27 8.33
C VAL A 44 -23.53 -0.29 9.37
N PHE A 45 -22.78 0.73 9.75
CA PHE A 45 -23.17 1.60 10.85
C PHE A 45 -23.57 3.01 10.42
N ALA A 46 -23.56 3.36 9.13
CA ALA A 46 -23.88 4.73 8.68
C ALA A 46 -25.25 5.24 9.15
N GLU A 47 -26.24 4.36 9.32
CA GLU A 47 -27.58 4.73 9.79
C GLU A 47 -27.67 4.88 11.31
N ILE A 48 -26.70 4.32 12.05
CA ILE A 48 -26.69 4.25 13.53
C ILE A 48 -25.64 5.21 14.11
N MET A 49 -24.56 5.48 13.38
CA MET A 49 -23.43 6.28 13.85
C MET A 49 -23.74 7.78 13.82
N HIS A 50 -23.40 8.47 14.91
CA HIS A 50 -23.51 9.93 14.97
C HIS A 50 -22.57 10.59 13.93
N PRO A 51 -23.01 11.62 13.18
CA PRO A 51 -22.20 12.24 12.12
C PRO A 51 -20.83 12.76 12.56
N VAL A 52 -20.70 13.15 13.83
CA VAL A 52 -19.42 13.59 14.43
C VAL A 52 -18.43 12.42 14.57
N ALA A 53 -18.90 11.22 14.93
CA ALA A 53 -18.04 10.03 15.00
C ALA A 53 -17.49 9.69 13.61
N PHE A 54 -18.30 9.89 12.56
CA PHE A 54 -17.87 9.73 11.19
C PHE A 54 -16.75 10.71 10.81
N LEU A 55 -16.89 12.00 11.15
CA LEU A 55 -15.85 13.00 10.89
C LEU A 55 -14.54 12.68 11.62
N ILE A 56 -14.61 12.32 12.91
CA ILE A 56 -13.43 11.94 13.70
C ILE A 56 -12.70 10.79 13.01
N PHE A 57 -13.43 9.74 12.63
CA PHE A 57 -12.83 8.58 11.98
C PHE A 57 -12.19 8.95 10.64
N TYR A 58 -12.84 9.81 9.84
CA TYR A 58 -12.29 10.30 8.57
C TYR A 58 -10.98 11.06 8.76
N PHE A 59 -10.88 11.94 9.76
CA PHE A 59 -9.64 12.66 10.07
C PHE A 59 -8.54 11.73 10.57
N VAL A 60 -8.87 10.70 11.35
CA VAL A 60 -7.90 9.67 11.77
C VAL A 60 -7.34 8.93 10.54
N LEU A 61 -8.20 8.55 9.59
CA LEU A 61 -7.78 7.89 8.36
C LEU A 61 -6.85 8.77 7.52
N ILE A 62 -7.19 10.06 7.34
CA ILE A 62 -6.31 11.02 6.67
C ILE A 62 -4.98 11.14 7.41
N GLY A 63 -5.01 11.26 8.74
CA GLY A 63 -3.82 11.32 9.57
C GLY A 63 -2.90 10.12 9.37
N LEU A 64 -3.46 8.91 9.31
CA LEU A 64 -2.72 7.68 9.02
C LEU A 64 -2.12 7.68 7.60
N MET A 65 -2.88 8.14 6.60
CA MET A 65 -2.38 8.24 5.22
C MET A 65 -1.25 9.28 5.11
N VAL A 66 -1.40 10.44 5.73
CA VAL A 66 -0.37 11.50 5.75
C VAL A 66 0.87 11.03 6.51
N TRP A 67 0.70 10.40 7.67
CA TRP A 67 1.81 9.82 8.43
C TRP A 67 2.57 8.78 7.61
N ALA A 68 1.84 7.85 6.95
CA ALA A 68 2.45 6.87 6.07
C ALA A 68 3.19 7.54 4.91
N LEU A 69 2.58 8.51 4.23
CA LEU A 69 3.21 9.25 3.14
C LEU A 69 4.51 9.93 3.59
N LEU A 70 4.49 10.62 4.74
CA LEU A 70 5.68 11.30 5.28
C LEU A 70 6.76 10.31 5.71
N HIS A 71 6.41 9.15 6.27
CA HIS A 71 7.36 8.10 6.61
C HIS A 71 7.94 7.38 5.39
N TYR A 72 7.17 7.26 4.29
CA TYR A 72 7.63 6.63 3.05
C TYR A 72 8.43 7.58 2.13
N GLN A 73 8.39 8.90 2.33
CA GLN A 73 9.18 9.87 1.53
C GLN A 73 10.68 9.95 1.91
N GLY A 74 11.23 8.88 2.46
CA GLY A 74 12.66 8.76 2.73
C GLY A 74 13.51 8.80 1.46
N LYS A 75 14.12 9.97 1.21
CA LYS A 75 15.22 10.29 0.28
C LYS A 75 14.84 10.55 -1.18
N VAL A 76 14.93 11.85 -1.52
CA VAL A 76 15.05 12.49 -2.85
C VAL A 76 13.92 12.17 -3.84
N ARG A 77 13.13 13.19 -4.22
CA ARG A 77 12.17 13.09 -5.34
C ARG A 77 12.89 12.53 -6.58
N THR A 78 12.57 11.29 -6.95
CA THR A 78 13.04 10.65 -8.19
C THR A 78 12.71 11.47 -9.43
N SER A 79 11.68 12.33 -9.36
CA SER A 79 11.30 13.25 -10.45
C SER A 79 12.42 14.19 -10.91
N TYR A 80 13.40 14.54 -10.05
CA TYR A 80 14.52 15.41 -10.44
C TYR A 80 15.67 14.66 -11.11
N ARG A 81 15.68 13.31 -11.06
CA ARG A 81 16.68 12.46 -11.70
C ARG A 81 16.12 11.63 -12.87
N GLN A 82 14.84 11.80 -13.18
CA GLN A 82 14.22 11.14 -14.31
C GLN A 82 14.54 11.91 -15.58
N ASP A 83 15.31 11.28 -16.47
CA ASP A 83 15.46 11.77 -17.83
C ASP A 83 14.08 11.72 -18.53
N PRO A 84 13.62 12.85 -19.10
CA PRO A 84 12.31 12.95 -19.75
C PRO A 84 12.05 11.89 -20.83
N TYR A 85 13.10 11.35 -21.44
CA TYR A 85 13.00 10.37 -22.53
C TYR A 85 12.99 8.91 -22.04
N THR A 86 13.28 8.67 -20.76
CA THR A 86 13.35 7.32 -20.15
C THR A 86 12.40 7.16 -18.97
N GLN A 87 11.25 7.84 -19.02
CA GLN A 87 10.24 7.75 -17.97
C GLN A 87 9.70 6.32 -17.80
N PRO A 88 9.44 5.88 -16.55
CA PRO A 88 8.84 4.58 -16.29
C PRO A 88 7.45 4.48 -16.94
N LYS A 89 7.26 3.49 -17.81
CA LYS A 89 5.96 3.25 -18.47
C LYS A 89 5.08 2.35 -17.61
N ALA A 90 3.77 2.62 -17.62
CA ALA A 90 2.78 1.75 -17.00
C ALA A 90 2.87 0.33 -17.58
N ASP A 91 3.00 -0.66 -16.70
CA ASP A 91 3.03 -2.08 -17.04
C ASP A 91 1.74 -2.78 -16.57
N LYS A 92 1.61 -4.08 -16.87
CA LYS A 92 0.44 -4.87 -16.46
C LYS A 92 0.22 -4.85 -14.94
N LYS A 93 1.30 -4.82 -14.14
CA LYS A 93 1.22 -4.73 -12.67
C LYS A 93 0.64 -3.41 -12.21
N TYR A 94 0.99 -2.30 -12.86
CA TYR A 94 0.43 -0.97 -12.61
C TYR A 94 -1.08 -0.96 -12.87
N TYR A 95 -1.52 -1.44 -14.04
CA TYR A 95 -2.95 -1.49 -14.35
C TYR A 95 -3.73 -2.41 -13.41
N ALA A 96 -3.15 -3.54 -13.00
CA ALA A 96 -3.74 -4.41 -11.98
C ALA A 96 -3.88 -3.70 -10.62
N GLY A 97 -2.84 -2.98 -10.18
CA GLY A 97 -2.89 -2.19 -8.95
C GLY A 97 -3.97 -1.10 -9.00
N MET A 98 -4.09 -0.40 -10.12
CA MET A 98 -5.13 0.60 -10.35
C MET A 98 -6.54 -0.02 -10.29
N ALA A 99 -6.73 -1.19 -10.92
CA ALA A 99 -8.01 -1.89 -10.87
C ALA A 99 -8.39 -2.26 -9.43
N VAL A 100 -7.44 -2.74 -8.62
CA VAL A 100 -7.68 -3.08 -7.21
C VAL A 100 -8.01 -1.83 -6.38
N ILE A 101 -7.38 -0.67 -6.63
CA ILE A 101 -7.76 0.56 -5.92
C ILE A 101 -9.18 1.00 -6.25
N LEU A 102 -9.57 0.90 -7.52
CA LEU A 102 -10.82 1.47 -8.02
C LEU A 102 -12.02 0.53 -7.84
N ILE A 103 -11.81 -0.79 -7.72
CA ILE A 103 -12.92 -1.77 -7.64
C ILE A 103 -13.94 -1.51 -6.52
N PRO A 104 -13.57 -1.01 -5.32
CA PRO A 104 -14.55 -0.73 -4.28
C PRO A 104 -15.57 0.34 -4.69
N ILE A 105 -15.18 1.31 -5.51
CA ILE A 105 -16.06 2.41 -5.95
C ILE A 105 -17.29 1.85 -6.70
N PHE A 106 -17.07 0.80 -7.50
CA PHE A 106 -18.12 0.19 -8.31
C PHE A 106 -18.90 -0.89 -7.54
N VAL A 107 -18.19 -1.78 -6.85
CA VAL A 107 -18.78 -3.00 -6.30
C VAL A 107 -19.46 -2.77 -4.95
N THR A 108 -18.98 -1.84 -4.11
CA THR A 108 -19.57 -1.61 -2.78
C THR A 108 -21.00 -1.10 -2.84
N ASN A 109 -21.33 -0.26 -3.84
CA ASN A 109 -22.70 0.21 -4.04
C ASN A 109 -23.64 -0.91 -4.52
N MET A 110 -23.16 -1.82 -5.37
CA MET A 110 -23.96 -2.97 -5.84
C MET A 110 -24.23 -3.99 -4.73
N LEU A 111 -23.30 -4.13 -3.77
CA LEU A 111 -23.40 -5.09 -2.67
C LEU A 111 -24.02 -4.51 -1.39
N ARG A 112 -24.48 -3.25 -1.42
CA ARG A 112 -24.98 -2.54 -0.21
C ARG A 112 -26.13 -3.30 0.47
N GLU A 113 -27.04 -3.89 -0.29
CA GLU A 113 -28.19 -4.64 0.23
C GLU A 113 -27.81 -6.05 0.72
N HIS A 114 -26.63 -6.54 0.37
CA HIS A 114 -26.17 -7.90 0.63
C HIS A 114 -24.95 -7.88 1.57
N MET A 115 -25.22 -7.57 2.84
CA MET A 115 -24.18 -7.33 3.87
C MET A 115 -23.13 -8.45 3.97
N TRP A 116 -23.53 -9.72 3.88
CA TRP A 116 -22.58 -10.84 3.91
C TRP A 116 -21.65 -10.85 2.70
N ALA A 117 -22.16 -10.54 1.50
CA ALA A 117 -21.38 -10.49 0.28
C ALA A 117 -20.42 -9.30 0.29
N LEU A 118 -20.85 -8.17 0.87
CA LEU A 118 -20.02 -6.99 1.08
C LEU A 118 -18.83 -7.30 2.00
N VAL A 119 -19.05 -8.00 3.12
CA VAL A 119 -17.97 -8.39 4.05
C VAL A 119 -16.95 -9.30 3.36
N ILE A 120 -17.41 -10.30 2.61
CA ILE A 120 -16.54 -11.20 1.83
C ILE A 120 -15.73 -10.39 0.81
N PHE A 121 -16.39 -9.50 0.07
CA PHE A 121 -15.73 -8.65 -0.91
C PHE A 121 -14.64 -7.79 -0.28
N ILE A 122 -14.93 -7.12 0.85
CA ILE A 122 -13.96 -6.27 1.56
C ILE A 122 -12.77 -7.11 2.06
N ALA A 123 -13.00 -8.33 2.57
CA ALA A 123 -11.93 -9.21 3.00
C ALA A 123 -11.00 -9.63 1.85
N VAL A 124 -11.58 -10.04 0.71
CA VAL A 124 -10.80 -10.39 -0.50
C VAL A 124 -10.06 -9.17 -1.03
N TRP A 125 -10.72 -8.00 -1.06
CA TRP A 125 -10.13 -6.75 -1.49
C TRP A 125 -8.98 -6.30 -0.59
N ALA A 126 -9.09 -6.47 0.72
CA ALA A 126 -8.03 -6.17 1.67
C ALA A 126 -6.76 -7.00 1.37
N VAL A 127 -6.92 -8.30 1.12
CA VAL A 127 -5.78 -9.16 0.71
C VAL A 127 -5.15 -8.65 -0.59
N ALA A 128 -5.96 -8.30 -1.58
CA ALA A 128 -5.47 -7.73 -2.83
C ALA A 128 -4.73 -6.39 -2.61
N MET A 129 -5.22 -5.53 -1.71
CA MET A 129 -4.56 -4.26 -1.38
C MET A 129 -3.21 -4.45 -0.68
N VAL A 130 -3.08 -5.43 0.22
CA VAL A 130 -1.77 -5.78 0.80
C VAL A 130 -0.79 -6.17 -0.30
N TRP A 131 -1.23 -6.97 -1.28
CA TRP A 131 -0.42 -7.31 -2.44
C TRP A 131 -0.03 -6.07 -3.27
N VAL A 132 -0.95 -5.14 -3.54
CA VAL A 132 -0.67 -3.88 -4.26
C VAL A 132 0.42 -3.06 -3.56
N LEU A 133 0.30 -2.88 -2.24
CA LEU A 133 1.25 -2.09 -1.45
C LEU A 133 2.61 -2.79 -1.29
N GLN A 134 2.62 -4.11 -1.14
CA GLN A 134 3.85 -4.89 -0.97
C GLN A 134 4.61 -5.10 -2.30
N SER A 135 3.90 -5.25 -3.41
CA SER A 135 4.53 -5.35 -4.74
C SER A 135 4.95 -3.99 -5.32
N ARG A 136 4.66 -2.89 -4.61
CA ARG A 136 4.81 -1.52 -5.10
C ARG A 136 4.09 -1.34 -6.44
N ALA A 137 2.92 -1.97 -6.64
CA ALA A 137 2.22 -2.05 -7.92
C ALA A 137 2.01 -0.67 -8.60
N LEU A 138 1.91 0.39 -7.81
CA LEU A 138 1.65 1.75 -8.30
C LEU A 138 2.92 2.61 -8.40
N ASP A 139 4.03 2.18 -7.81
CA ASP A 139 5.32 2.87 -7.86
C ASP A 139 6.20 2.25 -8.93
N VAL A 140 5.94 2.66 -10.18
CA VAL A 140 6.65 2.17 -11.37
C VAL A 140 8.14 2.58 -11.32
N ALA A 141 8.44 3.73 -10.71
CA ALA A 141 9.80 4.25 -10.60
C ALA A 141 10.65 3.39 -9.67
N ALA A 142 10.14 3.01 -8.49
CA ALA A 142 10.85 2.14 -7.56
C ALA A 142 11.13 0.75 -8.16
N ARG A 143 10.18 0.17 -8.92
CA ARG A 143 10.34 -1.15 -9.54
C ARG A 143 11.41 -1.20 -10.63
N GLN A 144 11.55 -0.13 -11.42
CA GLN A 144 12.58 -0.09 -12.47
C GLN A 144 13.99 0.12 -11.91
N GLY A 145 14.12 0.74 -10.72
CA GLY A 145 15.38 0.86 -10.00
C GLY A 145 15.93 -0.49 -9.54
N GLU A 146 15.08 -1.36 -9.00
CA GLU A 146 15.44 -2.73 -8.58
C GLU A 146 15.92 -3.60 -9.75
N GLY A 147 15.36 -3.41 -10.96
CA GLY A 147 15.77 -4.14 -12.15
C GLY A 147 17.13 -3.71 -12.74
N ARG A 148 17.58 -2.49 -12.46
CA ARG A 148 18.88 -1.96 -12.92
C ARG A 148 20.04 -2.30 -11.99
N SER A 149 19.79 -2.63 -10.73
CA SER A 149 20.81 -3.11 -9.78
C SER A 149 21.15 -4.60 -9.95
N ALA A 150 20.41 -5.32 -10.79
CA ALA A 150 20.61 -6.76 -11.07
C ALA A 150 21.29 -7.03 -12.42
N GLN A 151 21.78 -6.00 -13.10
CA GLN A 151 22.61 -6.07 -14.32
C GLN A 151 23.97 -5.44 -14.03
#